data_AF-A0A7V9DPI2-F1
#
_entry.id   AF-A0A7V9DPI2-F1
#
_cell.length_a   1.000
_cell.length_b   1.000
_cell.length_c   1.000
_cell.angle_alpha   90.00
_cell.angle_beta   90.00
_cell.angle_gamma   90.00
#
_symmetry.space_group_name_H-M   'P 1'
#
loop_
_entity.id
_entity.type
_entity.pdbx_description
1 polymer ?
#
loop_
_entity_poly.entity_id
_entity_poly.type
_entity_poly.pdbx_seq_one_letter_code
_entity_poly.pdbx_strand_id
1 'polypeptide(L)'
;MSLPDRFYTPQTAKALLSWRLFAGVAAAIVAVVLSVHWGVALLIGLAVYAGLVALAMPKPAGKVAIDPFAISEPWRRFVTNAQRAGRNVHDTVNRTTDGPLKDRMAQITQRLDAGLAEVWNVARRGDEIDDAVRRLDPTALRSKLNTLELQSGGAPSDDVAAAVRSVQSQLQSADRLKALSSETADKLRLAQTRLDELAARATEVSVGSSDSVEFADDVDELVVEMEGLRLAVEEINEA
;
A
#
# COMPACT_ATOMS: atom_id res chain seq x y z
N MET A 1 37.93 13.42 11.64
CA MET A 1 36.60 13.01 12.13
C MET A 1 35.56 13.93 11.49
N SER A 2 34.97 13.48 10.39
CA SER A 2 34.00 14.24 9.60
C SER A 2 32.60 13.69 9.85
N LEU A 3 31.65 14.58 10.08
CA LEU A 3 30.23 14.27 10.21
C LEU A 3 29.71 13.73 8.86
N PRO A 4 28.96 12.61 8.83
CA PRO A 4 28.40 12.09 7.60
C PRO A 4 27.21 12.93 7.10
N ASP A 5 27.30 13.20 5.80
CA ASP A 5 26.50 14.04 4.90
C ASP A 5 25.12 13.43 4.59
N ARG A 6 24.27 13.31 5.62
CA ARG A 6 22.93 12.69 5.51
C ARG A 6 21.78 13.61 5.96
N PHE A 7 22.07 14.90 6.14
CA PHE A 7 21.09 15.91 6.56
C PHE A 7 20.58 16.79 5.42
N TYR A 8 21.05 16.59 4.18
CA TYR A 8 20.70 17.43 3.03
C TYR A 8 19.94 16.67 1.92
N THR A 9 19.09 15.70 2.26
CA THR A 9 18.15 15.11 1.30
C THR A 9 16.79 15.86 1.33
N PRO A 10 16.24 16.26 0.18
CA PRO A 10 15.03 17.11 0.06
C PRO A 10 13.73 16.48 0.59
N GLN A 11 13.78 15.24 1.06
CA GLN A 11 12.66 14.54 1.70
C GLN A 11 12.41 15.00 3.14
N THR A 12 13.41 15.54 3.86
CA THR A 12 13.18 16.14 5.20
C THR A 12 12.47 17.49 5.12
N ALA A 13 12.62 18.22 4.02
CA ALA A 13 11.97 19.52 3.81
C ALA A 13 10.44 19.41 3.59
N LYS A 14 9.96 18.30 2.98
CA LYS A 14 8.52 18.09 2.75
C LYS A 14 7.78 17.53 3.98
N ALA A 15 8.46 16.81 4.86
CA ALA A 15 7.91 16.42 6.16
C ALA A 15 7.73 17.61 7.11
N LEU A 16 8.46 18.71 6.90
CA LEU A 16 8.36 19.96 7.67
C LEU A 16 7.23 20.91 7.21
N LEU A 17 6.54 20.61 6.10
CA LEU A 17 5.55 21.54 5.49
C LEU A 17 4.18 20.92 5.17
N SER A 18 3.92 19.70 5.64
CA SER A 18 2.60 19.07 5.59
C SER A 18 1.78 19.50 6.81
N TRP A 19 0.59 20.08 6.55
CA TRP A 19 -0.61 20.42 7.35
C TRP A 19 -0.69 20.11 8.88
N ARG A 20 0.09 19.17 9.40
CA ARG A 20 0.15 18.73 10.80
C ARG A 20 0.75 19.77 11.76
N LEU A 21 1.29 20.90 11.27
CA LEU A 21 1.67 22.05 12.10
C LEU A 21 0.48 22.62 12.89
N PHE A 22 -0.76 22.51 12.40
CA PHE A 22 -1.93 23.01 13.13
C PHE A 22 -2.34 22.12 14.32
N ALA A 23 -2.06 20.82 14.26
CA ALA A 23 -2.32 19.92 15.39
C ALA A 23 -1.31 20.11 16.54
N GLY A 24 -0.06 20.43 16.21
CA GLY A 24 0.97 20.79 17.20
C GLY A 24 0.73 22.15 17.86
N VAL A 25 0.26 23.15 17.11
CA VAL A 25 -0.05 24.49 17.64
C VAL A 25 -1.30 24.49 18.54
N ALA A 26 -2.30 23.64 18.27
CA ALA A 26 -3.48 23.49 19.12
C ALA A 26 -3.17 22.93 20.52
N ALA A 27 -2.19 22.03 20.63
CA ALA A 27 -1.73 21.50 21.93
C ALA A 27 -0.88 22.52 22.71
N ALA A 28 -0.17 23.42 22.03
CA ALA A 28 0.60 24.48 22.67
C ALA A 28 -0.30 25.56 23.31
N ILE A 29 -1.49 25.84 22.75
CA ILE A 29 -2.43 26.84 23.29
C ILE A 29 -3.09 26.37 24.60
N VAL A 30 -3.30 25.06 24.79
CA VAL A 30 -3.86 24.51 26.04
C VAL A 30 -2.84 24.55 27.19
N ALA A 31 -1.54 24.45 26.89
CA ALA A 31 -0.47 24.46 27.90
C ALA A 31 -0.14 25.87 28.44
N VAL A 32 -0.44 26.93 27.70
CA VAL A 32 -0.22 28.33 28.16
C VAL A 32 -1.17 28.72 29.30
N VAL A 33 -2.30 28.02 29.47
CA VAL A 33 -3.30 28.33 30.51
C VAL A 33 -2.88 27.85 31.92
N LEU A 34 -1.91 26.93 32.05
CA LEU A 34 -1.62 26.23 33.31
C LEU A 34 -0.35 26.68 34.07
N SER A 35 0.31 27.77 33.68
CA SER A 35 1.49 28.32 34.40
C SER A 35 2.60 27.31 34.65
N VAL A 36 2.79 26.34 33.75
CA VAL A 36 3.88 25.35 33.83
C VAL A 36 5.16 25.94 33.27
N HIS A 37 6.27 25.79 34.00
CA HIS A 37 7.59 26.28 33.60
C HIS A 37 7.96 25.74 32.21
N TRP A 38 8.35 26.63 31.28
CA TRP A 38 8.57 26.35 29.86
C TRP A 38 9.50 25.15 29.57
N GLY A 39 10.45 24.87 30.47
CA GLY A 39 11.33 23.69 30.37
C GLY A 39 10.59 22.35 30.50
N VAL A 40 9.54 22.28 31.34
CA VAL A 40 8.73 21.06 31.52
C VAL A 40 7.80 20.85 30.31
N ALA A 41 7.27 21.93 29.74
CA ALA A 41 6.46 21.87 28.52
C ALA A 41 7.27 21.37 27.31
N LEU A 42 8.54 21.76 27.18
CA LEU A 42 9.44 21.26 26.13
C LEU A 42 9.73 19.76 26.29
N LEU A 43 9.97 19.28 27.52
CA LEU A 43 10.23 17.86 27.77
C LEU A 43 8.99 16.99 27.52
N ILE A 44 7.80 17.46 27.92
CA ILE A 44 6.53 16.76 27.64
C ILE A 44 6.24 16.77 26.14
N GLY A 45 6.44 17.90 25.46
CA GLY A 45 6.27 18.01 24.01
C GLY A 45 7.19 17.07 23.24
N LEU A 46 8.46 16.97 23.64
CA LEU A 46 9.42 16.05 23.04
C LEU A 46 9.08 14.58 23.33
N ALA A 47 8.64 14.25 24.55
CA ALA A 47 8.24 12.90 24.92
C ALA A 47 6.97 12.43 24.20
N VAL A 48 5.97 13.32 24.05
CA VAL A 48 4.75 13.04 23.29
C VAL A 48 5.07 12.93 21.80
N TYR A 49 5.93 13.80 21.26
CA TYR A 49 6.39 13.69 19.87
C TYR A 49 7.15 12.39 19.62
N ALA A 50 8.09 12.03 20.49
CA ALA A 50 8.83 10.76 20.39
C ALA A 50 7.90 9.55 20.53
N GLY A 51 6.90 9.61 21.41
CA GLY A 51 5.88 8.57 21.56
C GLY A 51 4.98 8.43 20.33
N LEU A 52 4.53 9.53 19.74
CA LEU A 52 3.73 9.54 18.52
C LEU A 52 4.55 9.08 17.30
N VAL A 53 5.83 9.47 17.22
CA VAL A 53 6.76 9.01 16.19
C VAL A 53 7.07 7.52 16.35
N ALA A 54 7.23 7.01 17.57
CA ALA A 54 7.36 5.58 17.83
C ALA A 54 6.07 4.79 17.52
N LEU A 55 4.90 5.40 17.69
CA LEU A 55 3.62 4.82 17.31
C LEU A 55 3.37 4.83 15.79
N ALA A 56 3.97 5.80 15.10
CA ALA A 56 3.89 5.98 13.64
C ALA A 56 5.02 5.25 12.89
N MET A 57 6.09 4.84 13.58
CA MET A 57 7.10 3.95 13.00
C MET A 57 6.48 2.57 12.77
N PRO A 58 6.54 2.03 11.53
CA PRO A 58 6.10 0.66 11.28
C PRO A 58 6.90 -0.28 12.16
N LYS A 59 6.20 -1.06 12.98
CA LYS A 59 6.82 -2.12 13.80
C LYS A 59 7.56 -3.07 12.86
N PRO A 60 8.76 -3.57 13.21
CA PRO A 60 9.39 -4.64 12.44
C PRO A 60 8.38 -5.79 12.34
N ALA A 61 7.94 -6.07 11.12
CA ALA A 61 6.87 -7.01 10.87
C ALA A 61 7.30 -8.39 11.39
N GLY A 62 6.74 -8.83 12.52
CA GLY A 62 6.64 -10.26 12.78
C GLY A 62 5.91 -10.89 11.59
N LYS A 63 6.38 -12.04 11.10
CA LYS A 63 5.87 -12.72 9.89
C LYS A 63 4.36 -12.57 9.80
N VAL A 64 3.88 -11.68 8.93
CA VAL A 64 2.45 -11.44 8.74
C VAL A 64 1.85 -12.77 8.29
N ALA A 65 0.90 -13.30 9.04
CA ALA A 65 0.20 -14.52 8.63
C ALA A 65 -0.63 -14.19 7.39
N ILE A 66 -0.13 -14.57 6.22
CA ILE A 66 -0.85 -14.40 4.95
C ILE A 66 -2.01 -15.39 4.94
N ASP A 67 -3.25 -14.90 5.06
CA ASP A 67 -4.48 -15.69 4.93
C ASP A 67 -5.27 -15.25 3.68
N PRO A 68 -5.06 -15.90 2.52
CA PRO A 68 -5.75 -15.54 1.28
C PRO A 68 -7.27 -15.67 1.35
N PHE A 69 -7.82 -16.43 2.30
CA PHE A 69 -9.26 -16.68 2.38
C PHE A 69 -10.00 -15.56 3.13
N ALA A 70 -9.28 -14.68 3.82
CA ALA A 70 -9.84 -13.50 4.46
C ALA A 70 -10.26 -12.41 3.47
N ILE A 71 -9.81 -12.47 2.22
CA ILE A 71 -10.11 -11.49 1.15
C ILE A 71 -10.96 -12.12 0.05
N SER A 72 -11.72 -11.29 -0.67
CA SER A 72 -12.64 -11.74 -1.72
C SER A 72 -11.93 -12.00 -3.06
N GLU A 73 -12.66 -12.54 -4.03
CA GLU A 73 -12.21 -12.55 -5.43
C GLU A 73 -12.31 -11.13 -6.02
N PRO A 74 -11.36 -10.71 -6.88
CA PRO A 74 -10.25 -11.48 -7.47
C PRO A 74 -8.96 -11.50 -6.61
N TRP A 75 -8.93 -10.76 -5.51
CA TRP A 75 -7.72 -10.50 -4.71
C TRP A 75 -7.08 -11.78 -4.16
N ARG A 76 -7.92 -12.70 -3.70
CA ARG A 76 -7.53 -14.06 -3.27
C ARG A 76 -6.71 -14.78 -4.33
N ARG A 77 -7.12 -14.69 -5.59
CA ARG A 77 -6.44 -15.37 -6.69
C ARG A 77 -5.02 -14.84 -6.90
N PHE A 78 -4.82 -13.52 -6.82
CA PHE A 78 -3.48 -12.93 -6.94
C PHE A 78 -2.54 -13.42 -5.84
N VAL A 79 -3.01 -13.43 -4.58
CA VAL A 79 -2.21 -13.88 -3.44
C VAL A 79 -1.88 -15.37 -3.53
N THR A 80 -2.88 -16.20 -3.84
CA THR A 80 -2.68 -17.66 -3.95
C THR A 80 -1.74 -18.04 -5.09
N ASN A 81 -1.81 -17.36 -6.24
CA ASN A 81 -0.90 -17.56 -7.36
C ASN A 81 0.53 -17.11 -7.00
N ALA A 82 0.68 -15.93 -6.40
CA ALA A 82 1.99 -15.43 -5.95
C ALA A 82 2.65 -16.39 -4.95
N GLN A 83 1.89 -16.90 -3.97
CA GLN A 83 2.37 -17.91 -3.03
C GLN A 83 2.79 -19.21 -3.72
N ARG A 84 2.07 -19.64 -4.76
CA ARG A 84 2.43 -20.83 -5.55
C ARG A 84 3.74 -20.61 -6.29
N ALA A 85 3.91 -19.48 -6.96
CA ALA A 85 5.14 -19.12 -7.65
C ALA A 85 6.34 -19.07 -6.68
N GLY A 86 6.16 -18.41 -5.52
CA GLY A 86 7.18 -18.34 -4.48
C GLY A 86 7.60 -19.72 -3.93
N ARG A 87 6.63 -20.63 -3.72
CA ARG A 87 6.93 -22.02 -3.34
C ARG A 87 7.72 -22.75 -4.42
N ASN A 88 7.37 -22.56 -5.69
CA ASN A 88 8.09 -23.19 -6.81
C ASN A 88 9.54 -22.71 -6.87
N VAL A 89 9.80 -21.42 -6.68
CA VAL A 89 11.17 -20.87 -6.59
C VAL A 89 11.94 -21.51 -5.44
N HIS A 90 11.36 -21.53 -4.24
CA HIS A 90 11.97 -22.17 -3.06
C HIS A 90 12.32 -23.64 -3.32
N ASP A 91 11.39 -24.37 -3.89
CA ASP A 91 11.53 -25.77 -4.27
C ASP A 91 12.69 -26.00 -5.24
N THR A 92 12.82 -25.13 -6.26
CA THR A 92 13.94 -25.16 -7.22
C THR A 92 15.27 -24.88 -6.54
N VAL A 93 15.36 -23.86 -5.69
CA VAL A 93 16.59 -23.56 -4.92
C VAL A 93 16.97 -24.71 -4.02
N ASN A 94 16.00 -25.34 -3.35
CA ASN A 94 16.26 -26.48 -2.46
C ASN A 94 16.80 -27.72 -3.19
N ARG A 95 16.36 -27.94 -4.44
CA ARG A 95 16.82 -29.05 -5.29
C ARG A 95 18.15 -28.76 -6.00
N THR A 96 18.60 -27.51 -6.00
CA THR A 96 19.92 -27.14 -6.54
C THR A 96 21.02 -27.79 -5.70
N THR A 97 22.06 -28.28 -6.37
CA THR A 97 23.24 -28.87 -5.72
C THR A 97 23.85 -27.91 -4.71
N ASP A 98 24.26 -28.43 -3.56
CA ASP A 98 24.90 -27.62 -2.53
C ASP A 98 26.18 -26.97 -3.06
N GLY A 99 26.35 -25.67 -2.76
CA GLY A 99 27.47 -24.87 -3.22
C GLY A 99 27.12 -23.39 -3.34
N PRO A 100 28.07 -22.55 -3.82
CA PRO A 100 27.93 -21.10 -3.84
C PRO A 100 26.71 -20.59 -4.61
N LEU A 101 26.31 -21.31 -5.66
CA LEU A 101 25.12 -20.98 -6.45
C LEU A 101 23.84 -21.06 -5.60
N LYS A 102 23.66 -22.17 -4.87
CA LYS A 102 22.51 -22.37 -3.99
C LYS A 102 22.46 -21.31 -2.90
N ASP A 103 23.60 -21.00 -2.29
CA ASP A 103 23.69 -19.97 -1.25
C ASP A 103 23.28 -18.59 -1.78
N ARG A 104 23.70 -18.27 -3.02
CA ARG A 104 23.32 -17.02 -3.69
C ARG A 104 21.84 -16.98 -4.02
N MET A 105 21.29 -18.05 -4.61
CA MET A 105 19.87 -18.14 -4.91
C MET A 105 19.01 -18.07 -3.64
N ALA A 106 19.45 -18.69 -2.54
CA ALA A 106 18.75 -18.61 -1.26
C ALA A 106 18.70 -17.18 -0.70
N GLN A 107 19.78 -16.41 -0.84
CA GLN A 107 19.80 -14.98 -0.45
C GLN A 107 18.86 -14.14 -1.32
N ILE A 108 18.79 -14.42 -2.61
CA ILE A 108 17.88 -13.74 -3.55
C ILE A 108 16.42 -14.05 -3.18
N THR A 109 16.09 -15.32 -2.94
CA THR A 109 14.73 -15.74 -2.58
C THR A 109 14.24 -15.14 -1.26
N GLN A 110 15.13 -14.83 -0.31
CA GLN A 110 14.73 -14.10 0.91
C GLN A 110 14.17 -12.70 0.63
N ARG A 111 14.63 -12.04 -0.45
CA ARG A 111 14.07 -10.74 -0.87
C ARG A 111 12.73 -10.92 -1.56
N LEU A 112 12.58 -11.97 -2.36
CA LEU A 112 11.32 -12.36 -2.97
C LEU A 112 10.22 -12.57 -1.91
N ASP A 113 10.55 -13.16 -0.76
CA ASP A 113 9.59 -13.36 0.35
C ASP A 113 9.01 -12.04 0.87
N ALA A 114 9.82 -10.97 0.90
CA ALA A 114 9.34 -9.63 1.26
C ALA A 114 8.36 -9.09 0.20
N GLY A 115 8.66 -9.29 -1.09
CA GLY A 115 7.73 -8.95 -2.19
C GLY A 115 6.41 -9.73 -2.13
N LEU A 116 6.44 -11.00 -1.74
CA LEU A 116 5.20 -11.79 -1.57
C LEU A 116 4.32 -11.29 -0.43
N ALA A 117 4.92 -10.82 0.67
CA ALA A 117 4.19 -10.16 1.74
C ALA A 117 3.55 -8.84 1.24
N GLU A 118 4.20 -8.20 0.27
CA GLU A 118 3.70 -6.97 -0.32
C GLU A 118 2.45 -7.20 -1.19
N VAL A 119 2.47 -8.24 -2.02
CA VAL A 119 1.30 -8.68 -2.79
C VAL A 119 0.08 -8.89 -1.88
N TRP A 120 0.28 -9.45 -0.67
CA TRP A 120 -0.78 -9.61 0.31
C TRP A 120 -1.36 -8.27 0.80
N ASN A 121 -0.51 -7.30 1.15
CA ASN A 121 -0.96 -6.00 1.63
C ASN A 121 -1.73 -5.23 0.55
N VAL A 122 -1.20 -5.21 -0.68
CA VAL A 122 -1.86 -4.58 -1.84
C VAL A 122 -3.22 -5.24 -2.11
N ALA A 123 -3.27 -6.58 -2.11
CA ALA A 123 -4.50 -7.31 -2.37
C ALA A 123 -5.57 -7.07 -1.29
N ARG A 124 -5.19 -7.07 -0.01
CA ARG A 124 -6.07 -6.71 1.09
C ARG A 124 -6.63 -5.31 0.93
N ARG A 125 -5.80 -4.36 0.50
CA ARG A 125 -6.22 -2.98 0.33
C ARG A 125 -7.16 -2.80 -0.85
N GLY A 126 -6.92 -3.52 -1.94
CA GLY A 126 -7.86 -3.63 -3.05
C GLY A 126 -9.24 -4.15 -2.61
N ASP A 127 -9.26 -5.18 -1.76
CA ASP A 127 -10.50 -5.73 -1.19
C ASP A 127 -11.25 -4.70 -0.32
N GLU A 128 -10.52 -3.93 0.50
CA GLU A 128 -11.08 -2.83 1.30
C GLU A 128 -11.72 -1.73 0.42
N ILE A 129 -11.11 -1.41 -0.74
CA ILE A 129 -11.67 -0.46 -1.72
C ILE A 129 -12.97 -1.02 -2.32
N ASP A 130 -12.99 -2.29 -2.71
CA ASP A 130 -14.20 -2.94 -3.26
C ASP A 130 -15.33 -2.99 -2.23
N ASP A 131 -15.00 -3.24 -0.97
CA ASP A 131 -15.91 -3.15 0.17
C ASP A 131 -16.51 -1.74 0.30
N ALA A 132 -15.68 -0.70 0.21
CA ALA A 132 -16.13 0.70 0.27
C ALA A 132 -17.07 1.04 -0.89
N VAL A 133 -16.74 0.62 -2.11
CA VAL A 133 -17.60 0.79 -3.30
C VAL A 133 -18.93 0.07 -3.12
N ARG A 134 -18.93 -1.15 -2.58
CA ARG A 134 -20.16 -1.90 -2.28
C ARG A 134 -21.03 -1.19 -1.25
N ARG A 135 -20.44 -0.60 -0.21
CA ARG A 135 -21.18 0.16 0.82
C ARG A 135 -21.79 1.46 0.28
N LEU A 136 -21.13 2.12 -0.68
CA LEU A 136 -21.70 3.28 -1.36
C LEU A 136 -22.92 2.94 -2.21
N ASP A 137 -23.05 1.67 -2.63
CA ASP A 137 -24.13 1.16 -3.48
C ASP A 137 -24.45 2.10 -4.68
N PRO A 138 -23.55 2.17 -5.67
CA PRO A 138 -23.74 3.04 -6.83
C PRO A 138 -25.00 2.69 -7.63
N THR A 139 -25.56 1.49 -7.48
CA THR A 139 -26.84 1.11 -8.10
C THR A 139 -27.99 1.84 -7.43
N ALA A 140 -28.07 1.79 -6.09
CA ALA A 140 -29.06 2.55 -5.34
C ALA A 140 -28.90 4.07 -5.54
N LEU A 141 -27.67 4.58 -5.58
CA LEU A 141 -27.41 5.99 -5.83
C LEU A 141 -27.90 6.44 -7.22
N ARG A 142 -27.71 5.64 -8.28
CA ARG A 142 -28.25 5.93 -9.62
C ARG A 142 -29.77 5.92 -9.64
N SER A 143 -30.41 4.98 -8.94
CA SER A 143 -31.87 4.95 -8.80
C SER A 143 -32.41 6.20 -8.08
N LYS A 144 -31.72 6.62 -7.00
CA LYS A 144 -32.04 7.84 -6.26
C LYS A 144 -31.87 9.09 -7.12
N LEU A 145 -30.80 9.17 -7.90
CA LEU A 145 -30.56 10.29 -8.83
C LEU A 145 -31.71 10.43 -9.83
N ASN A 146 -32.09 9.34 -10.49
CA ASN A 146 -33.20 9.33 -11.44
C ASN A 146 -34.52 9.78 -10.78
N THR A 147 -34.79 9.31 -9.56
CA THR A 147 -35.98 9.74 -8.79
C THR A 147 -35.98 11.26 -8.53
N LEU A 148 -34.84 11.83 -8.14
CA LEU A 148 -34.71 13.27 -7.90
C LEU A 148 -34.83 14.10 -9.18
N GLU A 149 -34.30 13.59 -10.30
CA GLU A 149 -34.40 14.24 -11.62
C GLU A 149 -35.85 14.27 -12.11
N LEU A 150 -36.61 13.19 -11.94
CA LEU A 150 -38.04 13.14 -12.27
C LEU A 150 -38.87 14.14 -11.43
N GLN A 151 -38.52 14.33 -10.16
CA GLN A 151 -39.17 15.30 -9.27
C GLN A 151 -38.86 16.76 -9.64
N SER A 152 -37.79 17.01 -10.40
CA SER A 152 -37.31 18.35 -10.74
C SER A 152 -38.00 18.99 -11.95
N GLY A 153 -38.96 18.31 -12.59
CA GLY A 153 -39.49 18.57 -13.94
C GLY A 153 -40.24 19.89 -14.24
N GLY A 154 -39.95 21.01 -13.55
CA GLY A 154 -40.50 22.33 -13.93
C GLY A 154 -39.79 23.51 -13.28
N ALA A 155 -39.46 23.40 -11.99
CA ALA A 155 -38.60 24.34 -11.25
C ALA A 155 -38.12 23.64 -9.96
N PRO A 156 -36.91 23.06 -9.92
CA PRO A 156 -36.44 22.36 -8.74
C PRO A 156 -36.28 23.34 -7.57
N SER A 157 -36.67 22.92 -6.36
CA SER A 157 -36.29 23.65 -5.16
C SER A 157 -34.77 23.58 -4.97
N ASP A 158 -34.19 24.57 -4.28
CA ASP A 158 -32.76 24.60 -3.99
C ASP A 158 -32.28 23.31 -3.26
N ASP A 159 -33.14 22.74 -2.41
CA ASP A 159 -32.89 21.49 -1.69
C ASP A 159 -32.77 20.28 -2.64
N VAL A 160 -33.66 20.18 -3.64
CA VAL A 160 -33.60 19.10 -4.64
C VAL A 160 -32.35 19.24 -5.50
N ALA A 161 -32.01 20.46 -5.92
CA ALA A 161 -30.78 20.73 -6.67
C ALA A 161 -29.51 20.42 -5.85
N ALA A 162 -29.51 20.70 -4.54
CA ALA A 162 -28.43 20.32 -3.64
C ALA A 162 -28.32 18.79 -3.47
N ALA A 163 -29.46 18.10 -3.33
CA ALA A 163 -29.50 16.64 -3.21
C ALA A 163 -28.96 15.95 -4.48
N VAL A 164 -29.34 16.43 -5.67
CA VAL A 164 -28.82 15.93 -6.96
C VAL A 164 -27.30 16.06 -7.01
N ARG A 165 -26.75 17.25 -6.72
CA ARG A 165 -25.29 17.48 -6.70
C ARG A 165 -24.57 16.57 -5.71
N SER A 166 -25.16 16.36 -4.53
CA SER A 166 -24.60 15.45 -3.52
C SER A 166 -24.54 14.01 -4.03
N VAL A 167 -25.63 13.49 -4.62
CA VAL A 167 -25.68 12.11 -5.13
C VAL A 167 -24.70 11.94 -6.31
N GLN A 168 -24.60 12.92 -7.20
CA GLN A 168 -23.62 12.92 -8.29
C GLN A 168 -22.17 12.88 -7.75
N SER A 169 -21.85 13.65 -6.71
CA SER A 169 -20.53 13.63 -6.06
C SER A 169 -20.20 12.25 -5.45
N GLN A 170 -21.18 11.60 -4.83
CA GLN A 170 -21.03 10.25 -4.30
C GLN A 170 -20.78 9.22 -5.41
N LEU A 171 -21.51 9.31 -6.54
CA LEU A 171 -21.28 8.44 -7.70
C LEU A 171 -19.88 8.63 -8.30
N GLN A 172 -19.45 9.89 -8.47
CA GLN A 172 -18.09 10.18 -8.95
C GLN A 172 -17.02 9.61 -8.01
N SER A 173 -17.27 9.62 -6.70
CA SER A 173 -16.36 9.03 -5.71
C SER A 173 -16.32 7.51 -5.83
N ALA A 174 -17.48 6.86 -6.00
CA ALA A 174 -17.55 5.41 -6.24
C ALA A 174 -16.85 5.00 -7.53
N ASP A 175 -17.00 5.78 -8.61
CA ASP A 175 -16.35 5.52 -9.90
C ASP A 175 -14.82 5.67 -9.81
N ARG A 176 -14.30 6.67 -9.08
CA ARG A 176 -12.85 6.81 -8.82
C ARG A 176 -12.29 5.62 -8.04
N LEU A 177 -12.96 5.21 -6.97
CA LEU A 177 -12.56 4.05 -6.17
C LEU A 177 -12.56 2.76 -7.00
N LYS A 178 -13.58 2.57 -7.85
CA LYS A 178 -13.64 1.42 -8.75
C LYS A 178 -12.52 1.42 -9.80
N ALA A 179 -12.20 2.59 -10.36
CA ALA A 179 -11.08 2.72 -11.29
C ALA A 179 -9.75 2.35 -10.62
N LEU A 180 -9.53 2.83 -9.39
CA LEU A 180 -8.36 2.50 -8.59
C LEU A 180 -8.24 0.99 -8.30
N SER A 181 -9.35 0.36 -7.90
CA SER A 181 -9.43 -1.09 -7.69
C SER A 181 -9.03 -1.85 -8.96
N SER A 182 -9.58 -1.46 -10.12
CA SER A 182 -9.25 -2.08 -11.41
C SER A 182 -7.77 -1.91 -11.77
N GLU A 183 -7.23 -0.71 -11.62
CA GLU A 183 -5.81 -0.43 -11.91
C GLU A 183 -4.89 -1.26 -11.02
N THR A 184 -5.22 -1.37 -9.75
CA THR A 184 -4.47 -2.18 -8.77
C THR A 184 -4.50 -3.66 -9.14
N ALA A 185 -5.67 -4.17 -9.55
CA ALA A 185 -5.82 -5.55 -10.00
C ALA A 185 -5.00 -5.85 -11.27
N ASP A 186 -4.91 -4.89 -12.20
CA ASP A 186 -4.11 -5.05 -13.42
C ASP A 186 -2.60 -5.06 -13.11
N LYS A 187 -2.14 -4.20 -12.20
CA LYS A 187 -0.74 -4.21 -11.72
C LYS A 187 -0.39 -5.52 -11.01
N LEU A 188 -1.27 -6.04 -10.14
CA LEU A 188 -1.07 -7.34 -9.51
C LEU A 188 -1.02 -8.50 -10.53
N ARG A 189 -1.81 -8.43 -11.60
CA ARG A 189 -1.78 -9.42 -12.68
C ARG A 189 -0.44 -9.40 -13.43
N LEU A 190 0.11 -8.21 -13.67
CA LEU A 190 1.44 -8.08 -14.26
C LEU A 190 2.52 -8.64 -13.33
N ALA A 191 2.51 -8.25 -12.05
CA ALA A 191 3.45 -8.75 -11.04
C ALA A 191 3.40 -10.28 -10.93
N GLN A 192 2.21 -10.88 -11.03
CA GLN A 192 2.06 -12.33 -11.06
C GLN A 192 2.74 -12.96 -12.28
N THR A 193 2.57 -12.39 -13.47
CA THR A 193 3.23 -12.88 -14.68
C THR A 193 4.75 -12.85 -14.53
N ARG A 194 5.29 -11.76 -13.95
CA ARG A 194 6.72 -11.62 -13.66
C ARG A 194 7.21 -12.63 -12.62
N LEU A 195 6.42 -12.92 -11.59
CA LEU A 195 6.71 -13.99 -10.61
C LEU A 195 6.81 -15.37 -11.27
N ASP A 196 5.89 -15.68 -12.19
CA ASP A 196 5.88 -16.95 -12.92
C ASP A 196 7.11 -17.05 -13.84
N GLU A 197 7.54 -15.94 -14.46
CA GLU A 197 8.78 -15.85 -15.23
C GLU A 197 10.03 -16.07 -14.35
N LEU A 198 10.10 -15.43 -13.18
CA LEU A 198 11.20 -15.65 -12.22
C LEU A 198 11.29 -17.11 -11.79
N ALA A 199 10.17 -17.80 -11.60
CA ALA A 199 10.17 -19.22 -11.27
C ALA A 199 10.76 -20.07 -12.41
N ALA A 200 10.49 -19.71 -13.67
CA ALA A 200 11.11 -20.34 -14.83
C ALA A 200 12.62 -20.06 -14.88
N ARG A 201 13.05 -18.80 -14.72
CA ARG A 201 14.47 -18.40 -14.71
C ARG A 201 15.25 -19.05 -13.56
N ALA A 202 14.67 -19.17 -12.37
CA ALA A 202 15.28 -19.90 -11.26
C ALA A 202 15.59 -21.36 -11.65
N THR A 203 14.71 -21.97 -12.45
CA THR A 203 14.90 -23.35 -12.94
C THR A 203 16.06 -23.39 -13.94
N GLU A 204 16.17 -22.43 -14.85
CA GLU A 204 17.30 -22.32 -15.79
C GLU A 204 18.64 -22.13 -15.06
N VAL A 205 18.69 -21.21 -14.09
CA VAL A 205 19.87 -20.99 -13.26
C VAL A 205 20.25 -22.26 -12.49
N SER A 206 19.28 -23.01 -11.96
CA SER A 206 19.55 -24.26 -11.22
C SER A 206 20.18 -25.37 -12.07
N VAL A 207 19.88 -25.39 -13.38
CA VAL A 207 20.45 -26.35 -14.35
C VAL A 207 21.76 -25.82 -14.96
N GLY A 208 22.12 -24.56 -14.66
CA GLY A 208 23.31 -23.90 -15.18
C GLY A 208 23.15 -23.36 -16.61
N SER A 209 21.91 -23.17 -17.08
CA SER A 209 21.62 -22.61 -18.41
C SER A 209 21.51 -21.09 -18.42
N SER A 210 21.53 -20.42 -17.25
CA SER A 210 21.45 -18.97 -17.10
C SER A 210 22.31 -18.45 -15.94
N ASP A 211 22.65 -17.16 -15.93
CA ASP A 211 23.50 -16.53 -14.91
C ASP A 211 22.71 -16.14 -13.65
N SER A 212 23.26 -16.49 -12.49
CA SER A 212 22.78 -16.09 -11.17
C SER A 212 22.79 -14.58 -10.91
N VAL A 213 23.58 -13.80 -11.66
CA VAL A 213 23.60 -12.33 -11.56
C VAL A 213 22.33 -11.74 -12.16
N GLU A 214 21.99 -12.11 -13.40
CA GLU A 214 20.78 -11.65 -14.09
C GLU A 214 19.53 -12.02 -13.29
N PHE A 215 19.46 -13.24 -12.77
CA PHE A 215 18.36 -13.65 -11.89
C PHE A 215 18.25 -12.81 -10.60
N ALA A 216 19.37 -12.37 -10.02
CA ALA A 216 19.35 -11.50 -8.85
C ALA A 216 18.74 -10.14 -9.18
N ASP A 217 19.14 -9.57 -10.32
CA ASP A 217 18.67 -8.27 -10.79
C ASP A 217 17.16 -8.32 -11.11
N ASP A 218 16.68 -9.40 -11.74
CA ASP A 218 15.26 -9.60 -12.04
C ASP A 218 14.41 -9.67 -10.75
N VAL A 219 14.91 -10.34 -9.70
CA VAL A 219 14.21 -10.40 -8.40
C VAL A 219 14.21 -9.03 -7.72
N ASP A 220 15.34 -8.31 -7.74
CA ASP A 220 15.43 -6.98 -7.14
C ASP A 220 14.51 -5.98 -7.86
N GLU A 221 14.41 -6.02 -9.21
CA GLU A 221 13.45 -5.20 -9.97
C GLU A 221 12.01 -5.49 -9.53
N LEU A 222 11.63 -6.75 -9.44
CA LEU A 222 10.27 -7.13 -9.07
C LEU A 222 9.90 -6.68 -7.65
N VAL A 223 10.82 -6.85 -6.69
CA VAL A 223 10.60 -6.41 -5.31
C VAL A 223 10.42 -4.90 -5.24
N VAL A 224 11.23 -4.13 -5.98
CA VAL A 224 11.08 -2.67 -6.07
C VAL A 224 9.75 -2.28 -6.70
N GLU A 225 9.30 -2.98 -7.74
CA GLU A 225 7.99 -2.74 -8.37
C GLU A 225 6.84 -3.01 -7.38
N MET A 226 6.91 -4.11 -6.62
CA MET A 226 5.91 -4.46 -5.60
C MET A 226 5.87 -3.43 -4.48
N GLU A 227 7.03 -2.99 -3.99
CA GLU A 227 7.11 -1.92 -2.99
C GLU A 227 6.52 -0.61 -3.54
N GLY A 228 6.84 -0.26 -4.78
CA GLY A 228 6.26 0.90 -5.47
C GLY A 228 4.74 0.80 -5.59
N LEU A 229 4.21 -0.39 -5.88
CA LEU A 229 2.77 -0.65 -5.93
C LEU A 229 2.12 -0.44 -4.56
N ARG A 230 2.73 -0.93 -3.47
CA ARG A 230 2.23 -0.66 -2.12
C ARG A 230 2.18 0.81 -1.81
N LEU A 231 3.30 1.49 -2.04
CA LEU A 231 3.42 2.91 -1.72
C LEU A 231 2.39 3.73 -2.49
N ALA A 232 2.16 3.41 -3.76
CA ALA A 232 1.12 4.06 -4.56
C ALA A 232 -0.28 3.84 -3.96
N VAL A 233 -0.59 2.62 -3.51
CA VAL A 233 -1.88 2.29 -2.89
C VAL A 233 -2.03 2.90 -1.48
N GLU A 234 -0.93 3.07 -0.75
CA GLU A 234 -0.92 3.77 0.54
C GLU A 234 -1.11 5.28 0.38
N GLU A 235 -0.36 5.91 -0.52
CA GLU A 235 -0.40 7.36 -0.78
C GLU A 235 -1.81 7.83 -1.17
N ILE A 236 -2.50 7.07 -2.01
CA ILE A 236 -3.84 7.43 -2.50
C ILE A 236 -4.89 7.42 -1.38
N ASN A 237 -4.66 6.70 -0.29
CA ASN A 237 -5.59 6.66 0.83
C ASN A 237 -5.30 7.73 1.90
N GLU A 238 -4.13 8.39 1.84
CA GLU A 238 -3.80 9.52 2.71
C GLU A 238 -4.22 10.87 2.11
N ALA A 239 -4.58 10.91 0.82
CA ALA A 239 -5.07 12.08 0.09
C ALA A 239 -6.59 12.27 0.20
#